data_AF-A0A067BJI0-F1
#
_entry.id   AF-A0A067BJI0-F1
#
_cell.length_a   1.000
_cell.length_b   1.000
_cell.length_c   1.000
_cell.angle_alpha   90.00
_cell.angle_beta   90.00
_cell.angle_gamma   90.00
#
_symmetry.space_group_name_H-M   'P 1'
#
loop_
_entity.id
_entity.type
_entity.pdbx_description
1 polymer ?
#
loop_
_entity_poly.entity_id
_entity_poly.type
_entity_poly.pdbx_seq_one_letter_code
_entity_poly.pdbx_strand_id
1 'polypeptide(L)'
;MPEEIGLASARIVDSRIVTRGGQKYVQYKLEIQTTNFGTVYCWKRYSTFRALCDRLQKEAGFKKTEIPQLPKRHILGNLSQKTIGERADKLNEFLDAAVRAEHLQWGIKVDDSIAVYKRRVKKPRATTTASSRGAPPPSSRRR
;
A
#
# COMPACT_ATOMS: atom_id res chain seq x y z
N MET A 1 -16.54 14.89 7.46
CA MET A 1 -15.85 13.64 7.06
C MET A 1 -14.58 13.57 7.88
N PRO A 2 -14.30 12.49 8.62
CA PRO A 2 -13.02 12.37 9.32
C PRO A 2 -11.89 12.46 8.30
N GLU A 3 -10.85 13.21 8.64
CA GLU A 3 -9.69 13.40 7.77
C GLU A 3 -8.96 12.06 7.61
N GLU A 4 -8.86 11.57 6.37
CA GLU A 4 -8.19 10.30 6.08
C GLU A 4 -6.69 10.46 6.26
N ILE A 5 -6.06 9.56 7.03
CA ILE A 5 -4.62 9.59 7.27
C ILE A 5 -3.93 8.97 6.04
N GLY A 6 -3.36 9.82 5.20
CA GLY A 6 -2.64 9.42 4.00
C GLY A 6 -1.29 8.77 4.32
N LEU A 7 -0.92 7.74 3.57
CA LEU A 7 0.37 7.05 3.63
C LEU A 7 1.35 7.67 2.63
N ALA A 8 2.48 8.19 3.11
CA ALA A 8 3.58 8.70 2.27
C ALA A 8 4.69 7.66 2.07
N SER A 9 5.13 7.00 3.14
CA SER A 9 6.14 5.94 3.08
C SER A 9 5.93 4.93 4.20
N ALA A 10 6.48 3.72 4.04
CA ALA A 10 6.38 2.66 5.04
C ALA A 10 7.65 1.78 5.03
N ARG A 11 8.22 1.50 6.20
CA ARG A 11 9.39 0.61 6.33
C ARG A 11 9.43 -0.11 7.69
N ILE A 12 10.07 -1.26 7.70
CA ILE A 12 10.43 -2.01 8.89
C ILE A 12 11.73 -1.45 9.46
N VAL A 13 11.67 -1.02 10.73
CA VAL A 13 12.81 -0.40 11.44
C VAL A 13 13.33 -1.24 12.60
N ASP A 14 12.56 -2.23 13.05
CA ASP A 14 12.92 -3.08 14.20
C ASP A 14 12.14 -4.41 14.16
N SER A 15 12.57 -5.38 14.96
CA SER A 15 11.91 -6.67 15.13
C SER A 15 12.04 -7.19 16.55
N ARG A 16 11.02 -7.90 17.03
CA ARG A 16 11.02 -8.51 18.37
C ARG A 16 10.33 -9.86 18.39
N ILE A 17 10.77 -10.73 19.29
CA ILE A 17 10.10 -11.99 19.60
C ILE A 17 9.18 -11.76 20.79
N VAL A 18 7.90 -12.08 20.62
CA VAL A 18 6.88 -12.00 21.66
C VAL A 18 6.43 -13.39 22.05
N THR A 19 6.28 -13.63 23.35
CA THR A 19 5.69 -14.86 23.88
C THR A 19 4.28 -14.56 24.37
N ARG A 20 3.26 -15.26 23.84
CA ARG A 20 1.86 -15.13 24.27
C ARG A 20 1.21 -16.50 24.31
N GLY A 21 0.61 -16.87 25.45
CA GLY A 21 -0.04 -18.18 25.61
C GLY A 21 0.90 -19.36 25.35
N GLY A 22 2.16 -19.26 25.81
CA GLY A 22 3.19 -20.28 25.58
C GLY A 22 3.76 -20.34 24.16
N GLN A 23 3.21 -19.58 23.21
CA GLN A 23 3.67 -19.55 21.82
C GLN A 23 4.55 -18.32 21.55
N LYS A 24 5.69 -18.54 20.90
CA LYS A 24 6.61 -17.47 20.47
C LYS A 24 6.33 -17.08 19.01
N TYR A 25 6.27 -15.79 18.72
CA TYR A 25 6.17 -15.28 17.36
C TYR A 25 6.91 -13.95 17.19
N VAL A 26 7.27 -13.66 15.95
CA VAL A 26 7.97 -12.44 15.58
C VAL A 26 6.97 -11.33 15.25
N GLN A 27 7.24 -10.14 15.76
CA GLN A 27 6.63 -8.89 15.34
C GLN A 27 7.70 -7.99 14.73
N TYR A 28 7.29 -7.21 13.73
CA TYR A 28 8.10 -6.23 13.05
C TYR A 28 7.55 -4.84 13.37
N LYS A 29 8.42 -3.91 13.72
CA LYS A 29 8.08 -2.51 13.95
C LYS A 29 7.99 -1.82 12.60
N LEU A 30 6.78 -1.47 12.21
CA LEU A 30 6.47 -0.70 11.03
C LEU A 30 6.49 0.77 11.40
N GLU A 31 7.35 1.53 10.74
CA GLU A 31 7.32 2.98 10.67
C GLU A 31 6.51 3.39 9.43
N ILE A 32 5.55 4.30 9.62
CA ILE A 32 4.74 4.84 8.54
C ILE A 32 4.84 6.36 8.59
N GLN A 33 5.38 6.95 7.55
CA GLN A 33 5.31 8.40 7.38
C GLN A 33 3.95 8.73 6.78
N THR A 34 3.16 9.52 7.49
CA THR A 34 1.86 9.98 7.01
C THR A 34 2.01 11.33 6.33
N THR A 35 1.05 11.68 5.47
CA THR A 35 1.06 12.97 4.77
C THR A 35 0.64 14.14 5.67
N ASN A 36 -0.21 13.87 6.67
CA ASN A 36 -0.92 14.93 7.41
C ASN A 36 -0.66 14.92 8.93
N PHE A 37 -0.14 13.81 9.49
CA PHE A 37 -0.09 13.59 10.95
C PHE A 37 1.31 13.16 11.45
N GLY A 38 2.36 13.37 10.65
CA GLY A 38 3.72 12.98 10.99
C GLY A 38 3.97 11.46 10.87
N THR A 39 4.89 10.93 11.67
CA THR A 39 5.29 9.51 11.61
C THR A 39 4.62 8.71 12.71
N VAL A 40 3.98 7.60 12.33
CA VAL A 40 3.35 6.66 13.26
C VAL A 40 4.08 5.32 13.26
N TYR A 41 4.05 4.62 14.40
CA TYR A 41 4.70 3.34 14.57
C TYR A 41 3.70 2.29 15.03
N CYS A 42 3.80 1.07 14.48
CA CYS A 42 3.02 -0.06 14.98
C CYS A 42 3.78 -1.38 14.87
N TRP A 43 3.42 -2.34 15.72
CA TRP A 43 3.97 -3.70 15.66
C TRP A 43 3.01 -4.61 14.91
N LYS A 44 3.49 -5.30 13.87
CA LYS A 44 2.68 -6.25 13.08
C LYS A 44 3.39 -7.58 12.91
N ARG A 45 2.61 -8.65 12.75
CA ARG A 45 3.14 -9.98 12.46
C ARG A 45 3.42 -10.11 10.96
N TYR A 46 4.36 -10.98 10.60
CA TYR A 46 4.65 -11.31 9.20
C TYR A 46 3.39 -11.68 8.39
N SER A 47 2.44 -12.39 9.02
CA SER A 47 1.18 -12.79 8.40
C SER A 47 0.32 -11.62 7.94
N THR A 48 0.36 -10.48 8.62
CA THR A 48 -0.37 -9.26 8.22
C THR A 48 0.11 -8.77 6.86
N PHE A 49 1.43 -8.71 6.67
CA PHE A 49 2.04 -8.28 5.41
C PHE A 49 1.83 -9.30 4.29
N ARG A 50 1.90 -10.60 4.60
CA ARG A 50 1.55 -11.67 3.64
C ARG A 50 0.12 -11.52 3.14
N ALA A 51 -0.85 -11.33 4.04
CA ALA A 51 -2.25 -11.13 3.66
C ALA A 51 -2.44 -9.84 2.84
N LEU A 52 -1.71 -8.76 3.15
CA LEU A 52 -1.70 -7.55 2.33
C LEU A 52 -1.14 -7.81 0.93
N CYS A 53 0.02 -8.46 0.83
CA CYS A 53 0.66 -8.84 -0.43
C CYS A 53 -0.27 -9.70 -1.29
N ASP A 54 -0.87 -10.74 -0.70
CA ASP A 54 -1.79 -11.64 -1.40
C ASP A 54 -3.07 -10.92 -1.89
N ARG A 55 -3.54 -9.88 -1.19
CA ARG A 55 -4.66 -9.03 -1.65
C ARG A 55 -4.25 -8.11 -2.79
N LEU A 56 -3.11 -7.43 -2.68
CA LEU A 56 -2.59 -6.53 -3.72
C LEU A 56 -2.34 -7.29 -5.04
N GLN A 57 -1.85 -8.53 -4.95
CA GLN A 57 -1.65 -9.39 -6.12
C GLN A 57 -2.93 -9.76 -6.87
N LYS A 58 -4.09 -9.68 -6.20
CA LYS A 58 -5.40 -9.98 -6.78
C LYS A 58 -6.11 -8.73 -7.28
N GLU A 59 -5.56 -7.53 -7.03
CA GLU A 59 -6.18 -6.28 -7.43
C GLU A 59 -6.05 -6.07 -8.95
N ALA A 60 -7.09 -5.50 -9.56
CA ALA A 60 -7.11 -5.26 -11.00
C ALA A 60 -6.02 -4.26 -11.41
N GLY A 61 -5.17 -4.66 -12.35
CA GLY A 61 -4.02 -3.85 -12.80
C GLY A 61 -2.70 -4.19 -12.11
N PHE A 62 -2.68 -5.17 -11.20
CA PHE A 62 -1.45 -5.69 -10.62
C PHE A 62 -0.52 -6.27 -11.68
N LYS A 63 0.74 -5.79 -11.72
CA LYS A 63 1.80 -6.39 -12.52
C LYS A 63 2.73 -7.19 -11.62
N LYS A 64 2.86 -8.50 -11.88
CA LYS A 64 3.75 -9.41 -11.13
C LYS A 64 5.21 -8.95 -11.05
N THR A 65 5.65 -8.12 -12.00
CA THR A 65 7.01 -7.57 -12.06
C THR A 65 7.20 -6.36 -11.14
N GLU A 66 6.12 -5.71 -10.69
CA GLU A 66 6.20 -4.44 -9.95
C GLU A 66 6.27 -4.65 -8.43
N ILE A 67 5.71 -5.73 -7.89
CA ILE A 67 5.75 -6.01 -6.44
C ILE A 67 6.44 -7.35 -6.17
N PRO A 68 7.49 -7.38 -5.33
CA PRO A 68 8.18 -8.61 -4.98
C PRO A 68 7.28 -9.53 -4.15
N GLN A 69 7.47 -10.83 -4.32
CA GLN A 69 6.78 -11.83 -3.52
C GLN A 69 7.43 -11.96 -2.15
N LEU A 70 6.59 -12.03 -1.11
CA LEU A 70 7.05 -12.32 0.24
C LEU A 70 7.28 -13.82 0.43
N PRO A 71 8.41 -14.25 1.03
CA PRO A 71 8.70 -15.65 1.32
C PRO A 71 7.55 -16.39 2.02
N LYS A 72 7.37 -17.67 1.71
CA LYS A 72 6.43 -18.52 2.44
C LYS A 72 6.92 -18.71 3.89
N ARG A 73 5.99 -19.06 4.79
CA ARG A 73 6.33 -19.34 6.19
C ARG A 73 7.31 -20.50 6.23
N HIS A 74 8.46 -20.31 6.88
CA HIS A 74 9.39 -21.41 7.11
C HIS A 74 8.78 -22.36 8.15
N ILE A 75 8.97 -23.67 8.00
CA ILE A 75 8.42 -24.64 8.95
C ILE A 75 9.35 -24.79 10.17
N LEU A 76 10.67 -24.68 9.97
CA LEU A 76 11.69 -24.66 11.02
C LEU A 76 12.36 -23.27 11.14
N GLY A 77 13.14 -22.97 12.19
CA GLY A 77 14.02 -21.78 12.21
C GLY A 77 13.35 -20.39 12.17
N ASN A 78 12.02 -20.30 12.31
CA ASN A 78 11.24 -19.06 12.20
C ASN A 78 11.65 -17.94 13.17
N LEU A 79 12.30 -18.29 14.27
CA LEU A 79 12.74 -17.38 15.33
C LEU A 79 14.24 -17.10 15.27
N SER A 80 14.96 -17.64 14.27
CA SER A 80 16.38 -17.34 14.10
C SER A 80 16.56 -15.89 13.66
N GLN A 81 17.60 -15.22 14.15
CA GLN A 81 17.87 -13.83 13.79
C GLN A 81 18.11 -13.66 12.28
N LYS A 82 18.77 -14.64 11.65
CA LYS A 82 18.95 -14.68 10.19
C LYS A 82 17.61 -14.63 9.45
N THR A 83 16.67 -15.54 9.77
CA THR A 83 15.35 -15.56 9.12
C THR A 83 14.52 -14.30 9.44
N ILE A 84 14.69 -13.73 10.62
CA ILE A 84 14.01 -12.49 11.01
C ILE A 84 14.51 -11.32 10.16
N GLY A 85 15.83 -11.18 10.00
CA GLY A 85 16.47 -10.16 9.18
C GLY A 85 16.09 -10.27 7.70
N GLU A 86 16.25 -11.46 7.10
CA GLU A 86 15.88 -11.71 5.70
C GLU A 86 14.41 -11.35 5.41
N ARG A 87 13.52 -11.63 6.37
CA ARG A 87 12.11 -11.21 6.26
C ARG A 87 11.94 -9.71 6.35
N ALA A 88 12.67 -9.02 7.24
CA ALA A 88 12.60 -7.56 7.34
C ALA A 88 13.03 -6.91 6.02
N ASP A 89 14.10 -7.40 5.38
CA ASP A 89 14.56 -6.92 4.09
C ASP A 89 13.50 -7.11 3.00
N LYS A 90 12.93 -8.31 2.90
CA LYS A 90 11.85 -8.60 1.94
C LYS A 90 10.57 -7.82 2.22
N LEU A 91 10.26 -7.55 3.48
CA LEU A 91 9.16 -6.66 3.84
C LEU A 91 9.43 -5.23 3.39
N ASN A 92 10.66 -4.72 3.53
CA ASN A 92 11.04 -3.39 3.06
C ASN A 92 10.96 -3.27 1.54
N GLU A 93 11.50 -4.23 0.79
CA GLU A 93 11.36 -4.29 -0.67
C GLU A 93 9.87 -4.28 -1.09
N PHE A 94 9.04 -5.08 -0.41
CA PHE A 94 7.61 -5.16 -0.67
C PHE A 94 6.87 -3.85 -0.36
N LEU A 95 7.12 -3.25 0.80
CA LEU A 95 6.45 -2.02 1.23
C LEU A 95 6.80 -0.87 0.30
N ASP A 96 8.09 -0.71 -0.03
CA ASP A 96 8.55 0.32 -0.95
C ASP A 96 7.89 0.19 -2.33
N ALA A 97 7.86 -1.02 -2.90
CA ALA A 97 7.17 -1.29 -4.15
C ALA A 97 5.65 -1.00 -4.07
N ALA A 98 4.98 -1.43 -3.00
CA ALA A 98 3.55 -1.24 -2.80
C ALA A 98 3.15 0.23 -2.58
N VAL A 99 4.06 1.05 -2.04
CA VAL A 99 3.88 2.50 -1.90
C VAL A 99 4.04 3.20 -3.25
N ARG A 100 5.11 2.87 -4.00
CA ARG A 100 5.41 3.48 -5.31
C ARG A 100 4.42 3.11 -6.41
N ALA A 101 3.76 1.96 -6.30
CA ALA A 101 2.78 1.51 -7.29
C ALA A 101 1.51 2.38 -7.30
N GLU A 102 1.50 3.42 -8.14
CA GLU A 102 0.43 4.43 -8.25
C GLU A 102 -0.98 3.85 -8.39
N HIS A 103 -1.11 2.72 -9.08
CA HIS A 103 -2.39 2.10 -9.42
C HIS A 103 -3.05 1.35 -8.25
N LEU A 104 -2.30 1.02 -7.18
CA LEU A 104 -2.82 0.25 -6.06
C LEU A 104 -3.55 1.12 -5.04
N GLN A 105 -4.51 0.53 -4.33
CA GLN A 105 -5.10 1.15 -3.16
C GLN A 105 -5.12 0.18 -2.00
N TRP A 106 -4.56 0.59 -0.86
CA TRP A 106 -4.54 -0.27 0.32
C TRP A 106 -4.44 0.55 1.60
N GLY A 107 -4.68 -0.10 2.73
CA GLY A 107 -4.52 0.51 4.04
C GLY A 107 -4.05 -0.50 5.06
N ILE A 108 -3.50 0.02 6.15
CA ILE A 108 -3.07 -0.76 7.30
C ILE A 108 -3.58 -0.10 8.57
N LYS A 109 -4.20 -0.91 9.43
CA LYS A 109 -4.59 -0.46 10.78
C LYS A 109 -3.35 -0.35 11.63
N VAL A 110 -3.13 0.80 12.27
CA VAL A 110 -2.09 1.03 13.29
C VAL A 110 -2.56 0.37 14.58
N ASP A 111 -3.76 0.74 15.04
CA ASP A 111 -4.47 0.20 16.20
C ASP A 111 -5.99 0.15 15.94
N ASP A 112 -6.80 0.18 17.01
CA ASP A 112 -8.26 0.09 16.93
C ASP A 112 -8.93 1.40 16.47
N SER A 113 -8.27 2.54 16.62
CA SER A 113 -8.81 3.86 16.25
C SER A 113 -8.13 4.46 15.01
N ILE A 114 -6.90 4.05 14.71
CA ILE A 114 -6.07 4.63 13.65
C ILE A 114 -5.84 3.63 12.53
N ALA A 115 -6.16 4.05 11.30
CA ALA A 115 -5.81 3.36 10.07
C ALA A 115 -5.23 4.34 9.06
N VAL A 116 -4.17 3.91 8.38
CA VAL A 116 -3.43 4.70 7.39
C VAL A 116 -3.64 4.12 6.00
N TYR A 117 -3.84 4.97 5.00
CA TYR A 117 -4.28 4.57 3.67
C TYR A 117 -3.40 5.13 2.56
N LYS A 118 -3.04 4.25 1.63
CA LYS A 118 -2.44 4.57 0.33
C LYS A 118 -3.55 4.61 -0.71
N ARG A 119 -3.82 5.78 -1.29
CA ARG A 119 -4.80 5.95 -2.38
C ARG A 119 -4.18 5.67 -3.75
N ARG A 120 -5.03 5.23 -4.68
CA ARG A 120 -4.66 5.15 -6.10
C ARG A 120 -4.55 6.56 -6.68
N VAL A 121 -3.49 6.84 -7.43
CA VAL A 121 -3.39 8.08 -8.22
C VAL A 121 -4.35 7.94 -9.41
N LYS A 122 -5.46 8.68 -9.40
CA LYS A 122 -6.31 8.80 -10.59
C LYS A 122 -5.61 9.75 -11.54
N LYS A 123 -5.05 9.24 -12.64
CA LYS A 123 -4.63 10.10 -13.75
C LYS A 123 -5.86 10.89 -14.21
N PRO A 124 -5.79 12.23 -14.31
CA PRO A 124 -6.92 13.00 -14.81
C PRO A 124 -7.26 12.48 -16.20
N ARG A 125 -8.51 12.04 -16.37
CA ARG A 125 -9.03 11.70 -17.69
C ARG A 125 -8.97 13.00 -18.48
N ALA A 126 -8.09 13.08 -19.48
CA ALA A 126 -8.12 14.17 -20.43
C ALA A 126 -9.55 14.23 -20.98
N THR A 127 -10.28 15.26 -20.58
CA THR A 127 -11.55 15.60 -21.21
C THR A 127 -11.17 16.04 -22.61
N THR A 128 -11.29 15.14 -23.58
CA THR A 128 -11.28 15.49 -24.99
C THR A 128 -12.45 16.42 -25.20
N THR A 129 -12.20 17.73 -25.14
CA THR A 129 -13.14 18.76 -25.56
C THR A 129 -13.35 18.52 -27.06
N ALA A 130 -14.41 17.80 -27.40
CA ALA A 130 -14.87 17.70 -28.77
C ALA A 130 -15.42 19.07 -29.16
N SER A 131 -14.54 19.97 -29.62
CA SER A 131 -14.91 21.20 -30.30
C SER A 131 -15.47 20.82 -31.67
N SER A 132 -16.77 20.49 -31.70
CA SER A 132 -17.52 20.27 -32.93
C SER A 132 -17.63 21.57 -33.71
N ARG A 133 -16.72 21.70 -34.67
CA ARG A 133 -16.89 22.26 -36.03
C ARG A 133 -18.14 23.12 -36.29
N GLY A 134 -17.86 24.41 -36.52
CA GLY A 134 -18.42 25.27 -37.58
C GLY A 134 -19.87 25.08 -38.03
N ALA A 135 -20.73 26.01 -37.64
CA ALA A 135 -21.98 26.29 -38.34
C ALA A 135 -21.75 27.31 -39.47
N PRO A 136 -22.27 27.11 -40.70
CA PRO A 136 -22.29 28.12 -41.76
C PRO A 136 -23.43 29.15 -41.57
N PRO A 137 -23.40 30.31 -42.26
CA PRO A 137 -24.15 31.52 -41.89
C PRO A 137 -25.64 31.50 -42.29
N PRO A 138 -26.47 32.44 -41.78
CA PRO A 138 -27.91 32.40 -41.96
C PRO A 138 -28.34 32.94 -43.33
N SER A 139 -29.15 32.15 -44.04
CA SER A 139 -29.87 32.62 -45.23
C SER A 139 -31.05 33.50 -44.83
N SER A 140 -30.92 34.81 -45.07
CA SER A 140 -32.06 35.73 -45.09
C SER A 140 -32.96 35.41 -46.29
N ARG A 141 -34.26 35.25 -46.05
CA ARG A 141 -35.26 35.41 -47.11
C ARG A 141 -36.47 36.19 -46.59
N ARG A 142 -36.46 37.50 -46.90
CA ARG A 142 -37.67 38.30 -47.09
C ARG A 142 -38.56 37.62 -48.12
N ARG A 143 -39.85 37.41 -47.83
CA ARG A 143 -40.95 38.20 -48.38
C ARG A 143 -42.27 37.76 -47.77
#